data_AF-A0A853HSK8-F1
#
_entry.id   AF-A0A853HSK8-F1
#
_cell.length_a   1.000
_cell.length_b   1.000
_cell.length_c   1.000
_cell.angle_alpha   90.00
_cell.angle_beta   90.00
_cell.angle_gamma   90.00
#
_symmetry.space_group_name_H-M   'P 1'
#
loop_
_entity.id
_entity.type
_entity.pdbx_description
1 polymer ?
#
loop_
_entity_poly.entity_id
_entity_poly.type
_entity_poly.pdbx_seq_one_letter_code
_entity_poly.pdbx_strand_id
1 'polypeptide(L)' 'MHTQPIMTTKSPRPENLLYGAAIIDENGNEIPITEQMIMKACKRLEKAWVYKKK' A
#
# COMPACT_ATOMS: atom_id res chain seq x y z
N MET A 1 -6.14 -10.30 -20.18
CA MET A 1 -5.67 -9.55 -19.00
C MET A 1 -6.16 -10.27 -17.77
N HIS A 2 -5.27 -10.91 -16.99
CA HIS A 2 -5.67 -11.72 -15.84
C HIS A 2 -5.66 -10.83 -14.59
N THR A 3 -6.82 -10.33 -14.18
CA THR A 3 -6.98 -9.55 -12.95
C THR A 3 -7.17 -10.52 -11.79
N GLN A 4 -6.22 -10.56 -10.86
CA GLN A 4 -6.39 -11.31 -9.61
C GLN A 4 -7.51 -10.65 -8.80
N PRO A 5 -8.50 -11.40 -8.29
CA PRO A 5 -9.60 -10.83 -7.52
C PRO A 5 -9.07 -10.26 -6.20
N ILE A 6 -9.47 -9.03 -5.87
CA ILE A 6 -9.09 -8.39 -4.60
C ILE A 6 -9.86 -9.10 -3.47
N MET A 7 -9.18 -9.90 -2.67
CA MET A 7 -9.79 -10.62 -1.54
C MET A 7 -9.94 -9.67 -0.34
N THR A 8 -11.11 -9.04 -0.19
CA THR A 8 -11.46 -8.26 1.00
C THR A 8 -11.98 -9.18 2.12
N THR A 9 -11.12 -10.07 2.63
CA THR A 9 -11.51 -10.95 3.74
C THR A 9 -11.14 -10.33 5.08
N LYS A 10 -12.15 -9.82 5.82
CA LYS A 10 -12.07 -9.71 7.29
C LYS A 10 -12.02 -11.14 7.85
N SER A 11 -10.84 -11.75 7.83
CA SER A 11 -10.60 -13.11 8.31
C SER A 11 -9.77 -13.03 9.61
N PRO A 12 -10.09 -13.81 10.65
CA PRO A 12 -9.25 -13.93 11.85
C PRO A 12 -8.01 -14.73 11.45
N ARG A 13 -7.05 -14.06 10.79
CA ARG A 13 -5.94 -14.76 10.14
C ARG A 13 -4.87 -15.14 11.16
N PRO A 14 -4.32 -16.37 11.06
CA PRO A 14 -3.17 -16.77 11.87
C PRO A 14 -1.99 -15.82 11.61
N GLU A 15 -1.20 -15.54 12.65
CA GLU A 15 -0.15 -14.51 12.70
C GLU A 15 0.98 -14.66 11.66
N ASN A 16 0.92 -15.69 10.80
CA ASN A 16 2.02 -16.12 9.95
C ASN A 16 1.70 -16.10 8.44
N LEU A 17 0.63 -15.41 8.02
CA LEU A 17 0.41 -15.13 6.59
C LEU A 17 0.89 -13.71 6.26
N LEU A 18 1.90 -13.63 5.40
CA LEU A 18 2.37 -12.40 4.77
C LEU A 18 1.19 -11.61 4.20
N TYR A 19 1.22 -10.28 4.33
CA TYR A 19 0.10 -9.41 3.93
C TYR A 19 -0.13 -9.39 2.40
N GLY A 20 0.74 -10.02 1.61
CA GLY A 20 0.70 -10.07 0.15
C GLY A 20 1.08 -8.75 -0.53
N ALA A 21 0.87 -7.62 0.16
CA ALA A 21 1.36 -6.29 -0.19
C ALA A 21 1.58 -5.46 1.09
N ALA A 22 2.84 -5.26 1.47
CA ALA A 22 3.28 -4.49 2.64
C ALA A 22 4.53 -3.67 2.33
N ILE A 23 4.82 -2.66 3.15
CA ILE A 23 6.14 -2.01 3.16
C ILE A 23 7.06 -2.85 4.03
N ILE A 24 8.30 -3.09 3.59
CA ILE A 24 9.31 -3.74 4.43
C ILE A 24 10.10 -2.65 5.17
N ASP A 25 10.20 -2.76 6.49
CA ASP A 25 11.01 -1.84 7.30
C ASP A 25 12.50 -2.21 7.29
N GLU A 26 13.32 -1.39 7.96
CA GLU A 26 14.77 -1.59 8.04
C GLU A 26 15.20 -2.88 8.77
N ASN A 27 14.32 -3.45 9.59
CA ASN A 27 14.54 -4.69 10.31
C ASN A 27 14.00 -5.91 9.54
N GLY A 28 13.41 -5.71 8.37
CA GLY A 28 12.82 -6.77 7.54
C GLY A 28 11.38 -7.12 7.91
N ASN A 29 10.70 -6.33 8.75
CA ASN A 29 9.31 -6.60 9.11
C ASN A 29 8.34 -6.08 8.05
N GLU A 30 7.25 -6.81 7.82
CA GLU A 30 6.14 -6.33 7.01
C GLU A 30 5.27 -5.33 7.77
N ILE A 31 5.17 -4.11 7.25
CA ILE A 31 4.23 -3.08 7.67
C ILE A 31 3.05 -3.05 6.69
N PRO A 32 1.83 -3.41 7.12
CA PRO A 32 0.64 -3.33 6.29
C PRO A 32 0.44 -1.94 5.69
N ILE A 33 0.16 -1.89 4.38
CA ILE A 33 -0.20 -0.63 3.74
C ILE A 33 -1.60 -0.23 4.20
N THR A 34 -1.67 0.86 4.96
CA THR A 34 -2.94 1.41 5.45
C THR A 34 -3.49 2.50 4.52
N GLU A 35 -4.79 2.77 4.62
CA GLU A 35 -5.43 3.88 3.92
C GLU A 35 -4.76 5.22 4.24
N GLN A 36 -4.38 5.46 5.51
CA GLN A 36 -3.69 6.68 5.91
C GLN A 36 -2.35 6.87 5.19
N MET A 37 -1.60 5.77 4.97
CA MET A 37 -0.35 5.80 4.20
C MET A 37 -0.59 6.18 2.74
N ILE A 38 -1.62 5.59 2.12
CA ILE A 38 -2.04 5.90 0.75
C ILE A 38 -2.41 7.39 0.63
N MET A 39 -3.27 7.89 1.52
CA MET A 39 -3.72 9.29 1.50
C MET A 39 -2.56 10.27 1.69
N LYS A 40 -1.59 9.93 2.57
CA LYS A 40 -0.38 10.74 2.76
C LYS A 40 0.48 10.77 1.50
N ALA A 41 0.61 9.64 0.80
CA ALA A 41 1.35 9.56 -0.46
C ALA A 41 0.68 10.39 -1.56
N CYS A 42 -0.64 10.26 -1.76
CA CYS A 42 -1.40 11.04 -2.73
C CYS A 42 -1.23 12.56 -2.50
N LYS A 43 -1.39 13.03 -1.26
CA LYS A 43 -1.20 14.45 -0.90
C LYS A 43 0.20 14.97 -1.20
N ARG A 44 1.23 14.11 -1.06
CA ARG A 44 2.61 14.48 -1.42
C ARG A 44 2.77 14.60 -2.93
N LEU A 45 2.19 13.68 -3.69
CA LEU A 45 2.22 13.69 -5.15
C LEU A 45 1.51 14.93 -5.72
N GLU A 46 0.34 15.28 -5.19
CA GLU A 46 -0.40 16.50 -5.58
C GLU A 46 0.45 17.76 -5.43
N LYS A 47 1.20 17.88 -4.33
CA LYS A 47 2.10 19.02 -4.08
C LYS A 47 3.33 19.02 -4.98
N ALA A 48 3.86 17.84 -5.28
CA ALA A 48 5.02 17.68 -6.15
C ALA A 48 4.66 17.82 -7.64
N TRP A 49 3.37 17.77 -7.98
CA TRP A 49 2.90 17.83 -9.36
C TRP A 49 3.09 19.23 -9.94
N VAL A 50 4.19 19.43 -10.66
CA VAL A 50 4.46 20.65 -11.42
C VAL A 50 4.18 20.38 -12.89
N TYR A 51 3.16 21.03 -13.44
CA TYR A 51 2.88 20.96 -14.86
C TYR A 51 3.90 21.78 -15.64
N LYS A 52 4.82 21.11 -16.33
CA LYS A 52 5.76 21.77 -17.24
C LYS A 52 5.04 22.15 -18.54
N LYS A 53 4.77 23.44 -18.73
CA LYS A 53 4.39 23.96 -20.07
C LYS A 53 5.58 23.80 -21.02
N LYS A 54 5.31 23.29 -22.22
CA LYS A 54 6.26 23.22 -23.33
C LYS A 54 6.56 24.61 -23.88
#